data_AF-A0A9X2A421-F1
#
_entry.id   AF-A0A9X2A421-F1
#
_cell.length_a   1.000
_cell.length_b   1.000
_cell.length_c   1.000
_cell.angle_alpha   90.00
_cell.angle_beta   90.00
_cell.angle_gamma   90.00
#
_symmetry.space_group_name_H-M   'P 1'
#
loop_
_entity.id
_entity.type
_entity.pdbx_description
1 polymer ?
#
loop_
_entity_poly.entity_id
_entity_poly.type
_entity_poly.pdbx_seq_one_letter_code
_entity_poly.pdbx_strand_id
1 'polypeptide(L)'
;MIIELKRRLNQNEKLKKAYDKFELLKNEIEKKQISDDVLIEINREIKRINNFDKEDKKLIKTIEVSHSKILKMINKRLGITTKNYHQNNWMSSGMAIFGLPIGMVCYIVTKNPAFIPIGLPIGMAIGLSIGILKDKKVKKHNKQIQLEE
;
A
#
# COMPACT_ATOMS: atom_id res chain seq x y z
N MET A 1 14.57 5.66 -18.33
CA MET A 1 13.96 6.89 -17.78
C MET A 1 12.44 6.73 -17.76
N ILE A 2 11.76 7.19 -16.71
CA ILE A 2 10.30 7.17 -16.63
C ILE A 2 9.75 8.32 -17.48
N ILE A 3 8.71 8.07 -18.28
CA ILE A 3 8.12 9.09 -19.17
C ILE A 3 7.31 10.12 -18.37
N GLU A 4 7.12 11.30 -18.96
CA GLU A 4 6.34 12.39 -18.37
C GLU A 4 4.83 12.06 -18.28
N LEU A 5 4.21 12.48 -17.17
CA LEU A 5 2.78 12.38 -16.95
C LEU A 5 2.09 13.65 -17.46
N LYS A 6 1.29 13.52 -18.52
CA LYS A 6 0.59 14.66 -19.12
C LYS A 6 -0.64 15.03 -18.30
N ARG A 7 -0.59 16.22 -17.70
CA ARG A 7 -1.67 16.84 -16.94
C ARG A 7 -2.68 17.50 -17.87
N ARG A 8 -3.99 17.37 -17.57
CA ARG A 8 -5.03 18.16 -18.28
C ARG A 8 -4.98 19.63 -17.82
N LEU A 9 -5.33 20.57 -18.70
CA LEU A 9 -5.31 22.01 -18.39
C LEU A 9 -6.44 22.42 -17.43
N ASN A 10 -7.65 21.89 -17.63
CA ASN A 10 -8.83 22.20 -16.81
C ASN A 10 -9.11 21.06 -15.82
N GLN A 11 -8.41 21.06 -14.67
CA GLN A 11 -8.57 20.02 -13.66
C GLN A 11 -9.51 20.49 -12.56
N ASN A 12 -10.49 19.64 -12.23
CA ASN A 12 -11.15 19.77 -10.93
C ASN A 12 -10.18 19.39 -9.80
N GLU A 13 -10.49 19.80 -8.57
CA GLU A 13 -9.63 19.59 -7.40
C GLU A 13 -9.30 18.10 -7.15
N LYS A 14 -10.24 17.20 -7.44
CA LYS A 14 -10.06 15.75 -7.25
C LYS A 14 -9.06 15.17 -8.26
N LEU A 15 -9.15 15.59 -9.52
CA LEU A 15 -8.23 15.17 -10.58
C LEU A 15 -6.81 15.69 -10.31
N LYS A 16 -6.69 16.94 -9.84
CA LYS A 16 -5.40 17.50 -9.42
C LYS A 16 -4.76 16.66 -8.30
N LYS A 17 -5.51 16.34 -7.25
CA LYS A 17 -5.04 15.49 -6.15
C LYS A 17 -4.60 14.10 -6.63
N ALA A 18 -5.33 13.52 -7.60
CA ALA A 18 -4.95 12.22 -8.18
C ALA A 18 -3.62 12.30 -8.95
N TYR A 19 -3.41 13.36 -9.73
CA TYR A 19 -2.15 13.61 -10.42
C TYR A 19 -0.99 13.86 -9.44
N ASP A 20 -1.19 14.71 -8.44
CA ASP A 20 -0.16 15.05 -7.45
C ASP A 20 0.32 13.78 -6.71
N LYS A 21 -0.61 12.90 -6.31
CA LYS A 21 -0.27 11.60 -5.69
C LYS A 21 0.52 10.69 -6.62
N PHE A 22 0.13 10.61 -7.90
CA PHE A 22 0.83 9.78 -8.87
C PHE A 22 2.25 10.31 -9.15
N GLU A 23 2.39 11.63 -9.22
CA GLU A 23 3.68 12.29 -9.46
C GLU A 23 4.63 12.11 -8.26
N LEU A 24 4.11 12.19 -7.04
CA LEU A 24 4.86 11.85 -5.83
C LEU A 24 5.38 10.40 -5.89
N LEU A 25 4.53 9.45 -6.28
CA LEU A 25 4.95 8.06 -6.48
C LEU A 25 6.05 7.93 -7.53
N LYS A 26 5.90 8.59 -8.68
CA LYS A 26 6.92 8.59 -9.74
C LYS A 26 8.26 9.10 -9.19
N ASN A 27 8.25 10.26 -8.55
CA ASN A 27 9.48 10.92 -8.05
C ASN A 27 10.17 10.06 -6.99
N GLU A 28 9.41 9.41 -6.11
CA GLU A 28 9.98 8.49 -5.12
C GLU A 28 10.57 7.23 -5.75
N ILE A 29 9.97 6.71 -6.82
CA ILE A 29 10.50 5.55 -7.56
C ILE A 29 11.77 5.94 -8.33
N GLU A 30 11.82 7.12 -8.94
CA GLU A 30 13.00 7.59 -9.68
C GLU A 30 14.25 7.72 -8.81
N LYS A 31 14.07 8.00 -7.51
CA LYS A 31 15.17 8.03 -6.51
C LYS A 31 15.70 6.63 -6.17
N LYS A 32 15.06 5.55 -6.62
CA LYS A 32 15.45 4.17 -6.35
C LYS A 32 16.03 3.52 -7.61
N GLN A 33 16.96 2.58 -7.41
CA GLN A 33 17.35 1.69 -8.49
C GLN A 33 16.20 0.72 -8.78
N ILE A 34 15.64 0.81 -9.99
CA ILE A 34 14.61 -0.09 -10.50
C ILE A 34 15.15 -0.89 -11.68
N SER A 35 14.66 -2.11 -11.83
CA SER A 35 14.97 -2.97 -12.97
C SER A 35 14.21 -2.54 -14.23
N ASP A 36 14.74 -2.88 -15.40
CA ASP A 36 14.17 -2.48 -16.69
C ASP A 36 12.75 -3.01 -16.93
N ASP A 37 12.44 -4.21 -16.42
CA ASP A 37 11.08 -4.77 -16.49
C ASP A 37 10.06 -3.91 -15.73
N VAL A 38 10.45 -3.41 -14.54
CA VAL A 38 9.63 -2.52 -13.72
C VAL A 38 9.46 -1.17 -14.42
N LEU A 39 10.53 -0.65 -15.02
CA LEU A 39 10.49 0.59 -15.78
C LEU A 39 9.53 0.52 -16.97
N ILE A 40 9.55 -0.58 -17.73
CA ILE A 40 8.66 -0.80 -18.88
C ILE A 40 7.19 -0.79 -18.44
N GLU A 41 6.86 -1.46 -17.35
CA GLU A 41 5.48 -1.51 -16.83
C GLU A 41 5.01 -0.16 -16.28
N ILE A 42 5.85 0.59 -15.58
CA ILE A 42 5.52 1.96 -15.12
C ILE A 42 5.21 2.84 -16.34
N ASN A 43 6.06 2.80 -17.36
CA ASN A 43 5.87 3.56 -18.58
C ASN A 43 4.60 3.15 -19.32
N ARG A 44 4.21 1.87 -19.28
CA ARG A 44 2.94 1.39 -19.84
C ARG A 44 1.74 2.01 -19.13
N GLU A 45 1.75 2.06 -17.80
CA GLU A 45 0.66 2.70 -17.04
C GLU A 45 0.60 4.21 -17.24
N ILE A 46 1.74 4.89 -17.36
CA ILE A 46 1.75 6.34 -17.69
C ILE A 46 1.22 6.58 -19.10
N LYS A 47 1.60 5.76 -20.09
CA LYS A 47 1.00 5.84 -21.44
C LYS A 47 -0.51 5.64 -21.41
N ARG A 48 -1.00 4.72 -20.58
CA ARG A 48 -2.43 4.50 -20.40
C ARG A 48 -3.14 5.74 -19.86
N ILE A 49 -2.55 6.44 -18.90
CA ILE A 49 -3.10 7.70 -18.36
C ILE A 49 -3.03 8.81 -19.41
N ASN A 50 -1.89 8.97 -20.07
CA ASN A 50 -1.67 10.03 -21.07
C ASN A 50 -2.58 9.90 -22.29
N ASN A 51 -2.90 8.67 -22.71
CA ASN A 51 -3.78 8.41 -23.84
C ASN A 51 -5.27 8.34 -23.42
N PHE A 52 -5.59 8.60 -22.16
CA PHE A 52 -6.96 8.52 -21.67
C PHE A 52 -7.72 9.81 -21.94
N ASP A 53 -8.58 9.78 -22.94
CA ASP A 53 -9.35 10.95 -23.40
C ASP A 53 -10.80 11.00 -22.89
N LYS A 54 -11.20 10.10 -21.98
CA LYS A 54 -12.59 10.07 -21.47
C LYS A 54 -12.79 11.10 -20.34
N GLU A 55 -14.03 11.17 -19.87
CA GLU A 55 -14.49 11.97 -18.72
C GLU A 55 -13.55 11.91 -17.49
N ASP A 56 -13.39 13.04 -16.81
CA ASP A 56 -12.51 13.22 -15.64
C ASP A 56 -12.73 12.18 -14.53
N LYS A 57 -13.97 11.79 -14.25
CA LYS A 57 -14.27 10.76 -13.24
C LYS A 57 -13.64 9.42 -13.58
N LYS A 58 -13.66 9.03 -14.86
CA LYS A 58 -13.04 7.79 -15.33
C LYS A 58 -11.51 7.93 -15.40
N LEU A 59 -11.01 9.13 -15.67
CA LEU A 59 -9.58 9.42 -15.64
C LEU A 59 -9.02 9.30 -14.22
N ILE A 60 -9.67 9.90 -13.22
CA ILE A 60 -9.31 9.77 -11.80
C ILE A 60 -9.20 8.29 -11.41
N LYS A 61 -10.24 7.51 -11.72
CA LYS A 61 -10.25 6.07 -11.44
C LYS A 61 -9.10 5.34 -12.15
N THR A 62 -8.77 5.74 -13.37
CA THR A 62 -7.65 5.16 -14.13
C THR A 62 -6.31 5.48 -13.47
N ILE A 63 -6.11 6.72 -12.99
CA ILE A 63 -4.92 7.12 -12.23
C ILE A 63 -4.80 6.31 -10.95
N GLU A 64 -5.87 6.19 -10.16
CA GLU A 64 -5.87 5.45 -8.88
C GLU A 64 -5.59 3.94 -9.06
N VAL A 65 -6.17 3.33 -10.11
CA VAL A 65 -5.93 1.93 -10.46
C VAL A 65 -4.47 1.73 -10.89
N SER A 66 -3.94 2.64 -11.71
CA SER A 66 -2.55 2.60 -12.18
C SER A 66 -1.57 2.76 -11.01
N HIS A 67 -1.83 3.72 -10.13
CA HIS A 67 -1.07 3.94 -8.89
C HIS A 67 -1.04 2.66 -8.03
N SER A 68 -2.20 2.07 -7.77
CA SER A 68 -2.32 0.84 -6.98
C SER A 68 -1.60 -0.35 -7.64
N LYS A 69 -1.63 -0.45 -8.97
CA LYS A 69 -0.96 -1.50 -9.73
C LYS A 69 0.55 -1.37 -9.63
N ILE A 70 1.09 -0.15 -9.77
CA ILE A 70 2.53 0.12 -9.60
C ILE A 70 2.96 -0.24 -8.18
N LEU A 71 2.23 0.19 -7.15
CA LEU A 71 2.54 -0.14 -5.76
C LEU A 71 2.59 -1.65 -5.50
N LYS A 72 1.62 -2.41 -6.01
CA LYS A 72 1.62 -3.88 -5.89
C LYS A 72 2.80 -4.51 -6.61
N MET A 73 3.16 -3.99 -7.78
CA MET A 73 4.26 -4.50 -8.58
C MET A 73 5.62 -4.26 -7.89
N ILE A 74 5.91 -3.04 -7.45
CA ILE A 74 7.19 -2.71 -6.80
C ILE A 74 7.34 -3.42 -5.45
N ASN A 75 6.23 -3.65 -4.74
CA ASN A 75 6.22 -4.48 -3.54
C ASN A 75 6.61 -5.92 -3.87
N LYS A 76 5.91 -6.54 -4.84
CA LYS A 76 6.15 -7.95 -5.19
C LYS A 76 7.55 -8.19 -5.77
N ARG A 77 8.07 -7.28 -6.59
CA ARG A 77 9.33 -7.48 -7.33
C ARG A 77 10.55 -6.94 -6.59
N LEU A 78 10.44 -5.76 -5.97
CA LEU A 78 11.58 -5.06 -5.36
C LEU A 78 11.54 -5.10 -3.82
N GLY A 79 10.41 -5.51 -3.24
CA GLY A 79 10.17 -5.42 -1.80
C GLY A 79 10.01 -3.98 -1.30
N ILE A 80 9.67 -3.06 -2.21
CA ILE A 80 9.45 -1.65 -1.87
C ILE A 80 8.04 -1.48 -1.33
N THR A 81 7.90 -0.88 -0.14
CA THR A 81 6.59 -0.66 0.47
C THR A 81 6.41 0.78 0.92
N THR A 82 5.15 1.18 1.08
CA THR A 82 4.79 2.45 1.70
C THR A 82 5.06 2.41 3.21
N LYS A 83 5.08 3.59 3.83
CA LYS A 83 5.07 3.72 5.29
C LYS A 83 3.87 2.94 5.88
N ASN A 84 4.10 2.25 7.00
CA ASN A 84 3.09 1.48 7.75
C ASN A 84 2.38 0.36 6.97
N TYR A 85 2.92 -0.08 5.83
CA TYR A 85 2.30 -1.11 5.01
C TYR A 85 2.13 -2.44 5.77
N HIS A 86 3.19 -2.91 6.45
CA HIS A 86 3.10 -4.17 7.18
C HIS A 86 2.35 -4.04 8.49
N GLN A 87 2.45 -2.90 9.19
CA GLN A 87 1.61 -2.62 10.35
C GLN A 87 0.13 -2.78 10.04
N ASN A 88 -0.37 -2.10 9.01
CA ASN A 88 -1.79 -2.14 8.66
C ASN A 88 -2.25 -3.54 8.24
N ASN A 89 -1.44 -4.26 7.46
CA ASN A 89 -1.77 -5.63 7.05
C ASN A 89 -1.76 -6.60 8.24
N TRP A 90 -0.72 -6.55 9.09
CA TRP A 90 -0.58 -7.47 10.22
C TRP A 90 -1.53 -7.17 11.38
N MET A 91 -2.08 -5.96 11.46
CA MET A 91 -3.10 -5.63 12.45
C MET A 91 -4.37 -6.50 12.24
N SER A 92 -4.88 -6.57 11.01
CA SER A 92 -6.03 -7.41 10.69
C SER A 92 -5.69 -8.90 10.74
N SER A 93 -4.53 -9.29 10.19
CA SER A 93 -4.09 -10.70 10.22
C SER A 93 -3.82 -11.19 11.64
N GLY A 94 -3.32 -10.34 12.53
CA GLY A 94 -3.02 -10.69 13.92
C GLY A 94 -4.28 -11.07 14.70
N MET A 95 -5.39 -10.38 14.46
CA MET A 95 -6.69 -10.76 15.03
C MET A 95 -7.13 -12.13 14.53
N ALA A 96 -7.00 -12.42 13.25
CA ALA A 96 -7.44 -13.69 12.67
C ALA A 96 -6.53 -14.88 13.04
N ILE A 97 -5.21 -14.69 12.95
CA ILE A 97 -4.21 -15.75 13.13
C ILE A 97 -3.96 -16.03 14.61
N PHE A 98 -3.92 -15.00 15.45
CA PHE A 98 -3.63 -15.15 16.88
C PHE A 98 -4.85 -14.88 17.74
N GLY A 99 -5.59 -13.81 17.48
CA GLY A 99 -6.63 -13.36 18.39
C GLY A 99 -7.81 -14.31 18.50
N LEU A 100 -8.35 -14.78 17.37
CA LEU A 100 -9.46 -15.74 17.37
C LEU A 100 -9.08 -17.07 18.04
N PRO A 101 -7.94 -17.72 17.71
CA PRO A 101 -7.51 -18.92 18.40
C PRO A 101 -7.27 -18.73 19.90
N ILE A 102 -6.61 -17.62 20.30
CA ILE A 102 -6.36 -17.32 21.73
C ILE A 102 -7.69 -17.16 22.48
N GLY A 103 -8.63 -16.39 21.93
CA GLY A 103 -9.96 -16.21 22.53
C GLY A 103 -10.72 -17.53 22.69
N MET A 104 -10.61 -18.43 21.70
CA MET A 104 -11.20 -19.76 21.75
C MET A 104 -10.56 -20.63 22.85
N VAL A 105 -9.24 -20.62 22.99
CA VAL A 105 -8.55 -21.34 24.08
C VAL A 105 -8.97 -20.78 25.44
N CYS A 106 -9.03 -19.45 25.60
CA CYS A 106 -9.49 -18.83 26.84
C CYS A 106 -10.93 -19.24 27.18
N TYR A 107 -11.82 -19.34 26.19
CA TYR A 107 -13.17 -19.87 26.38
C TYR A 107 -13.16 -21.32 26.84
N ILE A 108 -12.39 -22.20 26.20
CA ILE A 108 -12.34 -23.64 26.55
C ILE A 108 -11.87 -23.83 28.00
N VAL A 109 -10.86 -23.06 28.43
CA VAL A 109 -10.29 -23.16 29.78
C VAL A 109 -11.21 -22.55 30.83
N THR A 110 -11.78 -21.37 30.57
CA THR A 110 -12.61 -20.65 31.55
C THR A 110 -14.08 -21.08 31.54
N LYS A 111 -14.52 -21.77 30.48
CA LYS A 111 -15.93 -22.04 30.15
C LYS A 111 -16.82 -20.80 30.16
N ASN A 112 -16.22 -19.62 29.99
CA ASN A 112 -16.94 -18.35 30.01
C ASN A 112 -16.79 -17.63 28.67
N PRO A 113 -17.89 -17.42 27.92
CA PRO A 113 -17.85 -16.79 26.60
C PRO A 113 -17.36 -15.34 26.63
N ALA A 114 -17.39 -14.66 27.78
CA ALA A 114 -16.85 -13.31 27.95
C ALA A 114 -15.33 -13.23 27.69
N PHE A 115 -14.62 -14.36 27.71
CA PHE A 115 -13.18 -14.42 27.44
C PHE A 115 -12.83 -14.55 25.94
N ILE A 116 -13.79 -14.89 25.07
CA ILE A 116 -13.57 -14.93 23.61
C ILE A 116 -13.10 -13.58 23.07
N PRO A 117 -13.78 -12.44 23.35
CA PRO A 117 -13.37 -11.14 22.79
C PRO A 117 -12.01 -10.66 23.29
N ILE A 118 -11.48 -11.18 24.41
CA ILE A 118 -10.16 -10.81 24.95
C ILE A 118 -9.02 -11.28 24.02
N GLY A 119 -9.25 -12.32 23.23
CA GLY A 119 -8.27 -12.78 22.25
C GLY A 119 -7.98 -11.71 21.17
N LEU A 120 -8.98 -10.95 20.75
CA LEU A 120 -8.84 -9.94 19.69
C LEU A 120 -7.80 -8.85 19.99
N PRO A 121 -7.85 -8.11 21.12
CA PRO A 121 -6.84 -7.11 21.44
C PRO A 121 -5.44 -7.71 21.61
N ILE A 122 -5.32 -8.95 22.13
CA ILE A 122 -4.03 -9.65 22.23
C ILE A 122 -3.48 -9.97 20.83
N GLY A 123 -4.30 -10.54 19.96
CA GLY A 123 -3.91 -10.86 18.59
C GLY A 123 -3.56 -9.62 17.78
N MET A 124 -4.28 -8.52 18.00
CA MET A 124 -3.99 -7.22 17.40
C MET A 124 -2.64 -6.67 17.87
N ALA A 125 -2.34 -6.73 19.17
CA ALA A 125 -1.05 -6.30 19.72
C ALA A 125 0.14 -7.12 19.16
N ILE A 126 -0.02 -8.44 19.06
CA ILE A 126 0.98 -9.33 18.44
C ILE A 126 1.16 -8.97 16.96
N GLY A 127 0.05 -8.84 16.22
CA GLY A 127 0.05 -8.47 14.81
C GLY A 127 0.75 -7.13 14.57
N LEU A 128 0.39 -6.10 15.33
CA LEU A 128 1.00 -4.78 15.25
C LEU A 128 2.51 -4.85 15.49
N SER A 129 2.95 -5.60 16.51
CA SER A 129 4.37 -5.75 16.84
C SER A 129 5.15 -6.39 15.68
N ILE A 130 4.63 -7.48 15.09
CA ILE A 130 5.22 -8.12 13.91
C ILE A 130 5.26 -7.14 12.72
N GLY A 131 4.18 -6.39 12.50
CA GLY A 131 4.09 -5.36 11.47
C GLY A 131 5.16 -4.28 11.62
N ILE A 132 5.33 -3.74 12.83
CA ILE A 132 6.37 -2.74 13.16
C ILE A 132 7.77 -3.28 12.86
N LEU A 133 8.06 -4.52 13.22
CA LEU A 133 9.37 -5.13 12.95
C LEU A 133 9.64 -5.27 11.44
N LYS A 134 8.62 -5.66 10.66
CA LYS A 134 8.74 -5.75 9.20
C LYS A 134 8.94 -4.37 8.57
N ASP A 135 8.18 -3.37 8.98
CA ASP A 135 8.34 -2.00 8.47
C ASP A 135 9.72 -1.41 8.85
N LYS A 136 10.21 -1.66 10.08
CA LYS A 136 11.58 -1.28 10.48
C LYS A 136 12.65 -1.92 9.59
N LYS A 137 12.46 -3.19 9.19
CA LYS A 137 13.38 -3.88 8.27
C LYS A 137 13.36 -3.23 6.88
N VAL A 138 12.19 -2.93 6.34
CA VAL A 138 12.06 -2.24 5.03
C VAL A 138 12.73 -0.87 5.08
N LYS A 139 12.51 -0.10 6.16
CA LYS A 139 13.16 1.20 6.39
C LYS A 139 14.68 1.07 6.43
N LYS A 140 15.22 0.08 7.16
CA LYS A 140 16.67 -0.18 7.26
C LYS A 140 17.30 -0.50 5.91
N HIS A 141 16.59 -1.19 5.02
CA HIS A 141 17.07 -1.52 3.68
C HIS A 141 16.82 -0.40 2.64
N ASN A 142 16.40 0.79 3.07
CA ASN A 142 16.06 1.91 2.18
C ASN A 142 15.01 1.55 1.11
N LYS A 143 14.13 0.59 1.42
CA LYS A 143 13.05 0.10 0.54
C LYS A 143 11.70 0.74 0.87
N GLN A 144 11.66 1.73 1.75
CA GLN A 144 10.45 2.47 2.07
C GLN A 144 10.34 3.71 1.17
N ILE A 145 9.14 3.97 0.64
CA ILE A 145 8.79 5.19 -0.09
C ILE A 145 7.80 6.05 0.71
N GLN A 146 7.92 7.37 0.61
CA GLN A 146 7.06 8.32 1.31
C GLN A 146 6.03 8.89 0.35
N LEU A 147 4.75 8.51 0.54
CA LEU A 147 3.64 8.92 -0.32
C LEU A 147 2.59 9.78 0.40
N GLU A 148 2.90 10.16 1.63
CA GLU A 148 2.11 11.02 2.50
C GLU A 148 3.10 12.04 3.09
N GLU A 149 2.79 13.33 2.99
CA GLU A 149 3.42 14.37 3.82
C GLU A 149 2.98 14.21 5.28
#